data_AF-A0A7V9VGV5-F1
#
_entry.id   AF-A0A7V9VGV5-F1
#
_cell.length_a   1.000
_cell.length_b   1.000
_cell.length_c   1.000
_cell.angle_alpha   90.00
_cell.angle_beta   90.00
_cell.angle_gamma   90.00
#
_symmetry.space_group_name_H-M   'P 1'
#
loop_
_entity.id
_entity.type
_entity.pdbx_description
1 polymer ?
#
loop_
_entity_poly.entity_id
_entity_poly.type
_entity_poly.pdbx_seq_one_letter_code
_entity_poly.pdbx_strand_id
1 'polypeptide(L)'
;MTRERWLSIGSVAAALGGLSWLAKVAVIIATDGEVTDEGAAAFFYLLGVALMVIGSTAVGAMLAGRRMRLVLVAAIALSPIIFFISYAILDGIAKPMVGDRGPAYAENEAGILITGLAWLILGMGLFRTAHRSDDARPIVRPRVASDSGTVVIP
;
A
#
# COMPACT_ATOMS: atom_id res chain seq x y z
N MET A 1 -11.87 -0.26 -14.72
CA MET A 1 -11.69 -0.22 -13.25
C MET A 1 -11.76 1.24 -12.78
N THR A 2 -12.43 1.55 -11.67
CA THR A 2 -12.54 2.93 -11.15
C THR A 2 -11.31 3.31 -10.33
N ARG A 3 -11.06 4.62 -10.16
CA ARG A 3 -9.98 5.17 -9.32
C ARG A 3 -10.01 4.61 -7.90
N GLU A 4 -11.20 4.61 -7.29
CA GLU A 4 -11.44 4.14 -5.93
C GLU A 4 -11.08 2.67 -5.76
N ARG A 5 -11.48 1.81 -6.70
CA ARG A 5 -11.10 0.39 -6.69
C ARG A 5 -9.60 0.19 -6.81
N TRP A 6 -8.93 0.96 -7.66
CA TRP A 6 -7.46 0.87 -7.80
C TRP A 6 -6.75 1.32 -6.52
N LEU A 7 -7.19 2.43 -5.92
CA LEU A 7 -6.69 2.92 -4.65
C LEU A 7 -6.90 1.90 -3.53
N SER A 8 -8.07 1.26 -3.46
CA SER A 8 -8.35 0.22 -2.48
C SER A 8 -7.43 -0.99 -2.64
N ILE A 9 -7.25 -1.50 -3.87
CA ILE A 9 -6.40 -2.66 -4.11
C ILE A 9 -4.94 -2.35 -3.81
N GLY A 10 -4.42 -1.23 -4.33
CA GLY A 10 -3.02 -0.88 -4.10
C GLY A 10 -2.74 -0.48 -2.65
N SER A 11 -3.69 0.11 -1.93
CA SER A 11 -3.53 0.38 -0.49
C SER A 11 -3.49 -0.89 0.35
N VAL A 12 -4.34 -1.88 0.05
CA VAL A 12 -4.28 -3.22 0.68
C VAL A 12 -2.97 -3.91 0.33
N ALA A 13 -2.53 -3.87 -0.93
CA ALA A 13 -1.25 -4.44 -1.35
C ALA A 13 -0.07 -3.78 -0.61
N ALA A 14 -0.03 -2.45 -0.51
CA ALA A 14 0.97 -1.73 0.27
C ALA A 14 1.00 -2.18 1.74
N ALA A 15 -0.19 -2.29 2.36
CA ALA A 15 -0.30 -2.71 3.75
C ALA A 15 0.17 -4.15 3.97
N LEU A 16 -0.28 -5.09 3.14
CA LEU A 16 0.13 -6.50 3.21
C LEU A 16 1.60 -6.69 2.86
N GLY A 17 2.13 -5.88 1.95
CA GLY A 17 3.55 -5.89 1.62
C GLY A 17 4.41 -5.43 2.79
N GLY A 18 4.03 -4.34 3.44
CA GLY A 18 4.66 -3.88 4.68
C GLY A 18 4.59 -4.92 5.80
N LEU A 19 3.41 -5.52 6.01
CA LEU A 19 3.21 -6.60 6.98
C LEU A 19 4.07 -7.84 6.69
N SER A 20 4.26 -8.18 5.41
CA SER A 20 5.11 -9.30 5.00
C SER A 20 6.57 -9.07 5.41
N TRP A 21 7.08 -7.85 5.26
CA TRP A 21 8.43 -7.52 5.73
C TRP A 21 8.56 -7.52 7.25
N LEU A 22 7.52 -7.10 7.98
CA LEU A 22 7.51 -7.27 9.45
C LEU A 22 7.50 -8.75 9.84
N ALA A 23 6.77 -9.59 9.10
CA ALA A 23 6.76 -11.04 9.31
C ALA A 23 8.13 -11.67 9.00
N LYS A 24 8.86 -11.22 7.96
CA LYS A 24 10.25 -11.62 7.71
C LYS A 24 11.12 -11.35 8.93
N VAL A 25 11.08 -10.14 9.48
CA VAL A 25 11.89 -9.78 10.64
C VAL A 25 11.50 -10.63 11.85
N ALA A 26 10.21 -10.90 12.05
CA ALA A 26 9.76 -11.81 13.10
C ALA A 26 10.28 -13.24 12.92
N VAL A 27 10.34 -13.76 11.69
CA VAL A 27 10.95 -15.07 11.39
C VAL A 27 12.44 -15.06 11.76
N ILE A 28 13.20 -14.04 11.35
CA ILE A 28 14.64 -13.94 11.66
C ILE A 28 14.86 -13.88 13.18
N ILE A 29 14.03 -13.14 13.92
CA ILE A 29 14.09 -13.11 15.39
C ILE A 29 13.79 -14.50 15.97
N ALA A 30 12.80 -15.21 15.42
CA ALA A 30 12.40 -16.53 15.90
C ALA A 30 13.42 -17.63 15.57
N THR A 31 14.27 -17.43 14.56
CA THR A 31 15.35 -18.33 14.18
C THR A 31 16.72 -17.87 14.72
N ASP A 32 16.74 -17.11 15.81
CA ASP A 32 17.95 -16.59 16.48
C ASP A 32 18.92 -15.86 15.52
N GLY A 33 18.38 -15.15 14.53
CA GLY A 33 19.15 -14.39 13.57
C GLY A 33 19.65 -15.18 12.38
N GLU A 34 19.19 -16.41 12.18
CA GLU A 34 19.51 -17.20 10.99
C GLU A 34 18.92 -16.52 9.74
N VAL A 35 19.80 -15.95 8.92
CA VAL A 35 19.46 -15.33 7.64
C VAL A 35 19.80 -16.33 6.53
N THR A 36 18.79 -17.06 6.08
CA THR A 36 18.89 -17.94 4.91
C THR A 36 18.30 -17.27 3.68
N ASP A 37 18.95 -17.46 2.53
CA ASP A 37 18.42 -17.05 1.23
C ASP A 37 17.26 -17.94 0.75
N GLU A 38 16.98 -19.01 1.50
CA GLU A 38 15.91 -19.97 1.26
C GLU A 38 14.94 -20.01 2.46
N GLY A 39 13.69 -20.43 2.22
CA GLY A 39 12.69 -20.62 3.28
C GLY A 39 11.77 -19.43 3.55
N ALA A 40 11.23 -19.36 4.77
CA ALA A 40 10.14 -18.44 5.11
C ALA A 40 10.55 -16.96 5.03
N ALA A 41 11.76 -16.60 5.47
CA ALA A 41 12.27 -15.23 5.41
C ALA A 41 12.38 -14.73 3.96
N ALA A 42 12.90 -15.57 3.05
CA ALA A 42 13.01 -15.28 1.62
C ALA A 42 11.62 -15.15 0.97
N PHE A 43 10.67 -16.02 1.31
CA PHE A 43 9.29 -15.92 0.84
C PHE A 43 8.65 -14.59 1.24
N PHE A 44 8.74 -14.21 2.52
CA PHE A 44 8.19 -12.93 3.01
C PHE A 44 8.89 -11.71 2.41
N TYR A 45 10.20 -11.81 2.15
CA TYR A 45 10.95 -10.76 1.44
C TYR A 45 10.35 -10.51 0.05
N LEU A 46 10.27 -11.56 -0.78
CA LEU A 46 9.79 -11.47 -2.16
C LEU A 46 8.31 -11.08 -2.23
N LEU A 47 7.49 -11.66 -1.35
CA LEU A 47 6.08 -11.30 -1.24
C LEU A 47 5.92 -9.83 -0.89
N GLY A 48 6.69 -9.33 0.09
CA GLY A 48 6.67 -7.92 0.48
C GLY A 48 7.08 -6.99 -0.66
N VAL A 49 8.17 -7.31 -1.37
CA VAL A 49 8.61 -6.56 -2.56
C VAL A 49 7.50 -6.51 -3.61
N ALA A 50 6.96 -7.66 -4.00
CA ALA A 50 5.92 -7.72 -5.03
C ALA A 50 4.68 -6.89 -4.65
N LEU A 51 4.22 -7.04 -3.41
CA LEU A 51 3.05 -6.33 -2.91
C LEU A 51 3.28 -4.82 -2.76
N MET A 52 4.46 -4.38 -2.31
CA MET A 52 4.78 -2.94 -2.23
C MET A 52 5.01 -2.30 -3.59
N VAL A 53 5.57 -3.03 -4.56
CA VAL A 53 5.67 -2.59 -5.97
C VAL A 53 4.27 -2.42 -6.58
N ILE A 54 3.33 -3.32 -6.28
CA ILE A 54 1.92 -3.14 -6.67
C ILE A 54 1.31 -1.96 -5.91
N GLY A 55 1.56 -1.87 -4.61
CA GLY A 55 1.02 -0.83 -3.74
C GLY A 55 1.48 0.58 -4.09
N SER A 56 2.70 0.74 -4.61
CA SER A 56 3.23 2.03 -5.07
C SER A 56 2.38 2.64 -6.20
N THR A 57 1.69 1.81 -6.98
CA THR A 57 0.76 2.29 -8.02
C THR A 57 -0.44 3.04 -7.44
N ALA A 58 -0.86 2.77 -6.19
CA ALA A 58 -1.92 3.52 -5.53
C ALA A 58 -1.52 4.97 -5.26
N VAL A 59 -0.24 5.23 -4.99
CA VAL A 59 0.27 6.61 -4.83
C VAL A 59 0.08 7.39 -6.14
N GLY A 60 0.43 6.78 -7.27
CA GLY A 60 0.20 7.40 -8.59
C GLY A 60 -1.29 7.59 -8.90
N ALA A 61 -2.14 6.61 -8.60
CA ALA A 61 -3.59 6.72 -8.79
C ALA A 61 -4.23 7.82 -7.90
N MET A 62 -3.65 8.08 -6.72
CA MET A 62 -4.07 9.18 -5.85
C MET A 62 -3.81 10.52 -6.53
N LEU A 63 -2.69 10.68 -7.22
CA LEU A 63 -2.31 11.91 -7.91
C LEU A 63 -3.02 12.11 -9.27
N ALA A 64 -3.63 11.07 -9.81
CA ALA A 64 -4.02 10.99 -11.21
C ALA A 64 -5.15 11.92 -11.71
N GLY A 65 -5.87 12.62 -10.81
CA GLY A 65 -6.89 13.63 -11.17
C GLY A 65 -7.80 13.22 -12.34
N ARG A 66 -7.97 14.11 -13.33
CA ARG A 66 -8.77 13.86 -14.55
C ARG A 66 -8.05 13.03 -15.63
N ARG A 67 -6.73 12.81 -15.54
CA ARG A 67 -5.92 12.11 -16.56
C ARG A 67 -5.53 10.69 -16.12
N MET A 68 -6.51 9.95 -15.61
CA MET A 68 -6.28 8.66 -14.96
C MET A 68 -5.47 7.67 -15.80
N ARG A 69 -5.76 7.51 -17.10
CA ARG A 69 -5.09 6.46 -17.91
C ARG A 69 -3.59 6.68 -18.06
N LEU A 70 -3.17 7.89 -18.43
CA LEU A 70 -1.74 8.21 -18.63
C LEU A 70 -0.96 8.13 -17.31
N VAL A 71 -1.54 8.67 -16.24
CA VAL A 71 -0.90 8.65 -14.92
C VAL A 71 -0.81 7.22 -14.38
N LEU A 72 -1.81 6.36 -14.64
CA LEU A 72 -1.78 4.98 -14.20
C LEU A 72 -0.72 4.16 -14.96
N VAL A 73 -0.56 4.37 -16.27
CA VAL A 73 0.53 3.74 -17.05
C VAL A 73 1.88 4.18 -16.51
N ALA A 74 2.07 5.49 -16.28
CA ALA A 74 3.31 6.00 -15.69
C ALA A 74 3.53 5.46 -14.26
N ALA A 75 2.48 5.36 -13.44
CA ALA A 75 2.55 4.85 -12.09
C ALA A 75 2.93 3.37 -12.03
N ILE A 76 2.46 2.56 -12.98
CA ILE A 76 2.86 1.16 -13.14
C ILE A 76 4.31 1.07 -13.61
N ALA A 77 4.70 1.83 -14.62
CA ALA A 77 6.06 1.80 -15.16
C ALA A 77 7.11 2.27 -14.13
N LEU A 78 6.77 3.29 -13.33
CA LEU A 78 7.65 3.85 -12.30
C LEU A 78 7.52 3.15 -10.94
N SER A 79 6.57 2.24 -10.80
CA SER A 79 6.23 1.60 -9.51
C SER A 79 7.43 0.88 -8.86
N PRO A 80 8.27 0.13 -9.61
CA PRO A 80 9.44 -0.51 -9.04
C PRO A 80 10.49 0.52 -8.62
N ILE A 81 10.71 1.55 -9.45
CA ILE A 81 11.68 2.61 -9.18
C ILE A 81 11.31 3.37 -7.90
N ILE A 82 10.04 3.75 -7.75
CA ILE A 82 9.54 4.43 -6.56
C ILE A 82 9.76 3.56 -5.32
N PHE A 83 9.44 2.27 -5.41
CA PHE A 83 9.67 1.34 -4.31
C PHE A 83 11.16 1.26 -3.93
N PHE A 84 12.05 1.00 -4.89
CA PHE A 84 13.49 0.88 -4.61
C PHE A 84 14.11 2.17 -4.09
N ILE A 85 13.69 3.34 -4.61
CA ILE A 85 14.13 4.63 -4.07
C ILE A 85 13.64 4.80 -2.63
N SER A 86 12.37 4.50 -2.35
CA SER A 86 11.82 4.59 -0.99
C SER A 86 12.56 3.70 -0.02
N TYR A 87 12.88 2.47 -0.44
CA TYR A 87 13.68 1.52 0.34
C TYR A 87 15.09 2.04 0.58
N ALA A 88 15.79 2.50 -0.46
CA ALA A 88 17.16 3.00 -0.33
C ALA A 88 17.24 4.21 0.62
N ILE A 89 16.27 5.11 0.57
CA ILE A 89 16.19 6.26 1.50
C ILE A 89 15.98 5.77 2.93
N LEU A 90 15.01 4.88 3.16
CA LEU A 90 14.67 4.40 4.50
C LEU A 90 15.78 3.52 5.09
N ASP A 91 16.42 2.67 4.28
CA ASP A 91 17.58 1.86 4.68
C ASP A 91 18.78 2.74 5.06
N GLY A 92 19.06 3.78 4.26
CA GLY A 92 20.11 4.75 4.55
C GLY A 92 19.90 5.57 5.83
N ILE A 93 18.65 5.68 6.30
CA ILE A 93 18.30 6.30 7.58
C ILE A 93 18.34 5.26 8.72
N ALA A 94 17.78 4.07 8.48
CA ALA A 94 17.57 3.05 9.50
C ALA A 94 18.88 2.44 10.00
N LYS A 95 19.80 2.10 9.10
CA LYS A 95 21.09 1.47 9.45
C LYS A 95 21.92 2.32 10.41
N PRO A 96 22.18 3.62 10.13
CA PRO A 96 22.91 4.47 11.07
C PRO A 96 22.24 4.65 12.44
N MET A 97 20.90 4.58 12.50
CA MET A 97 20.18 4.71 13.78
C MET A 97 20.41 3.50 14.69
N VAL A 98 20.53 2.30 14.11
CA VAL A 98 20.90 1.09 14.85
C VAL A 98 22.40 1.11 15.14
N GLY A 99 23.23 1.23 14.10
CA GLY A 99 24.69 1.06 14.19
C GLY A 99 25.05 -0.32 14.73
N ASP A 100 26.12 -0.40 15.53
CA ASP A 100 26.56 -1.66 16.16
C ASP A 100 25.73 -2.07 17.39
N ARG A 101 24.54 -1.48 17.57
CA ARG A 101 23.69 -1.74 18.73
C ARG A 101 22.74 -2.89 18.45
N GLY A 102 23.02 -4.04 19.05
CA GLY A 102 22.10 -5.18 19.06
C GLY A 102 22.68 -6.43 18.37
N PRO A 103 21.81 -7.40 18.07
CA PRO A 103 22.22 -8.62 17.37
C PRO A 103 22.82 -8.34 15.99
N ALA A 104 23.66 -9.24 15.48
CA ALA A 104 24.34 -9.08 14.19
C ALA A 104 23.38 -8.88 12.98
N TYR A 105 22.14 -9.34 13.09
CA TYR A 105 21.11 -9.14 12.07
C TYR A 105 20.41 -7.77 12.17
N ALA A 106 20.51 -7.06 13.30
CA ALA A 106 19.70 -5.87 13.56
C ALA A 106 19.98 -4.72 12.60
N GLU A 107 21.26 -4.47 12.29
CA GLU A 107 21.65 -3.45 11.31
C GLU A 107 21.15 -3.83 9.90
N ASN A 108 21.37 -5.08 9.49
CA ASN A 108 20.97 -5.57 8.16
C ASN A 108 19.46 -5.55 7.95
N GLU A 109 18.69 -5.80 9.01
CA GLU A 109 17.23 -5.84 8.97
C GLU A 109 16.58 -4.48 9.28
N ALA A 110 17.34 -3.48 9.72
CA ALA A 110 16.82 -2.17 10.10
C ALA A 110 16.05 -1.50 8.95
N GLY A 111 16.62 -1.52 7.74
CA GLY A 111 15.97 -0.95 6.56
C GLY A 111 14.67 -1.66 6.19
N ILE A 112 14.66 -3.00 6.31
CA ILE A 112 13.47 -3.82 6.05
C ILE A 112 12.39 -3.54 7.09
N LEU A 113 12.74 -3.47 8.37
CA LEU A 113 11.81 -3.15 9.46
C LEU A 113 11.15 -1.77 9.25
N ILE A 114 11.97 -0.73 9.06
CA ILE A 114 11.47 0.65 8.91
C ILE A 114 10.67 0.81 7.62
N THR A 115 11.11 0.23 6.52
CA THR A 115 10.37 0.26 5.25
C THR A 115 9.05 -0.49 5.38
N GLY A 116 9.05 -1.69 5.98
CA GLY A 116 7.84 -2.47 6.22
C GLY A 116 6.82 -1.69 7.04
N LEU A 117 7.28 -1.02 8.10
CA LEU A 117 6.42 -0.17 8.94
C LEU A 117 5.88 1.04 8.17
N ALA A 118 6.73 1.74 7.41
CA ALA A 118 6.34 2.91 6.63
C ALA A 118 5.28 2.55 5.58
N TRP A 119 5.48 1.46 4.84
CA TRP A 119 4.53 0.98 3.83
C TRP A 119 3.23 0.45 4.44
N LEU A 120 3.28 -0.18 5.61
CA LEU A 120 2.09 -0.56 6.36
C LEU A 120 1.25 0.67 6.73
N ILE A 121 1.88 1.70 7.32
CA ILE A 121 1.21 2.95 7.69
C ILE A 121 0.65 3.66 6.46
N LEU A 122 1.44 3.76 5.37
CA LEU A 122 1.02 4.36 4.12
C LEU A 122 -0.19 3.63 3.52
N GLY A 123 -0.15 2.30 3.45
CA GLY A 123 -1.24 1.48 2.96
C GLY A 123 -2.52 1.70 3.77
N MET A 124 -2.45 1.66 5.10
CA MET A 124 -3.60 1.96 5.96
C MET A 124 -4.13 3.39 5.77
N GLY A 125 -3.25 4.38 5.61
CA GLY A 125 -3.63 5.78 5.37
C GLY A 125 -4.34 5.98 4.03
N LEU A 126 -3.81 5.37 2.96
CA LEU A 126 -4.41 5.41 1.63
C LEU A 126 -5.77 4.70 1.62
N PHE A 127 -5.88 3.56 2.30
CA PHE A 127 -7.14 2.80 2.38
C PHE A 127 -8.24 3.64 3.04
N ARG A 128 -7.94 4.31 4.16
CA ARG A 128 -8.88 5.21 4.83
C ARG A 128 -9.31 6.38 3.95
N THR A 129 -8.39 6.93 3.16
CA THR A 129 -8.66 8.07 2.27
C THR A 129 -9.58 7.67 1.11
N ALA A 130 -9.40 6.45 0.56
CA ALA A 130 -10.27 5.93 -0.48
C ALA A 130 -11.73 5.78 0.01
N HIS A 131 -11.94 5.26 1.21
CA HIS A 131 -13.28 5.00 1.75
C HIS A 131 -14.02 6.26 2.21
N ARG A 132 -13.30 7.28 2.73
CA ARG A 132 -13.93 8.58 3.07
C ARG A 132 -14.58 9.28 1.88
N SER A 133 -14.12 9.02 0.66
CA SER A 133 -14.66 9.64 -0.55
C SER A 133 -16.01 9.04 -0.97
N ASP A 134 -16.29 7.79 -0.56
CA ASP A 134 -17.55 7.11 -0.86
C ASP A 134 -18.67 7.54 0.11
N ASP A 135 -18.35 7.73 1.40
CA ASP A 135 -19.32 8.16 2.43
C ASP A 135 -19.83 9.60 2.21
N ALA A 136 -19.04 10.46 1.56
CA ALA A 136 -19.40 11.85 1.30
C ALA A 136 -20.35 12.03 0.11
N ARG A 137 -20.71 10.97 -0.64
CA ARG A 137 -21.63 11.08 -1.77
C ARG A 137 -23.07 11.25 -1.23
N PRO A 138 -23.75 12.37 -1.52
CA PRO A 138 -25.12 12.56 -1.08
C PRO A 138 -25.99 11.46 -1.68
N ILE A 139 -26.69 10.73 -0.81
CA ILE A 139 -27.72 9.77 -1.22
C ILE A 139 -28.81 10.58 -1.91
N VAL A 140 -28.77 10.64 -3.24
CA VAL A 140 -29.88 11.13 -4.04
C VAL A 140 -31.02 10.12 -3.85
N ARG A 141 -31.85 10.34 -2.83
CA ARG A 141 -33.09 9.58 -2.68
C ARG A 141 -33.92 9.85 -3.93
N PRO A 142 -34.31 8.83 -4.70
CA PRO A 142 -35.26 9.05 -5.79
C PRO A 142 -36.51 9.68 -5.17
N ARG A 143 -36.86 10.88 -5.64
CA ARG A 143 -38.11 11.53 -5.27
C ARG A 143 -39.22 10.62 -5.80
N VAL A 144 -39.86 9.88 -4.91
CA VAL A 144 -41.07 9.13 -5.25
C VAL A 144 -42.09 10.16 -5.68
N ALA A 145 -42.35 10.25 -6.98
CA ALA A 145 -43.46 11.01 -7.53
C ALA A 145 -44.75 10.25 -7.18
N SER A 146 -45.19 10.34 -5.93
CA SER A 146 -46.58 10.10 -5.58
C SER A 146 -47.34 11.35 -6.03
N ASP A 147 -47.82 11.31 -7.27
CA ASP A 147 -49.09 11.93 -7.70
C ASP A 147 -49.25 11.68 -9.20
N SER A 148 -49.45 10.41 -9.54
CA SER A 148 -50.16 10.02 -10.76
C SER A 148 -51.66 10.27 -10.54
N GLY A 149 -52.03 11.54 -10.45
CA GLY A 149 -53.42 11.97 -10.62
C GLY A 149 -53.77 11.89 -12.10
N THR A 150 -54.55 10.87 -12.44
CA THR A 150 -55.21 10.70 -13.74
C THR A 150 -55.84 12.02 -14.22
N VAL A 151 -55.30 12.57 -15.30
CA VAL A 151 -55.98 13.60 -16.09
C VAL A 151 -57.09 12.90 -16.89
N VAL A 152 -58.33 13.13 -16.49
CA VAL A 152 -59.52 12.67 -17.21
C VAL A 152 -59.70 13.54 -18.46
N ILE A 153 -59.77 12.92 -19.63
CA ILE A 153 -60.36 13.48 -20.86
C ILE A 153 -61.76 12.86 -20.93
N PRO A 154 -62.84 13.65 -20.78
CA PRO A 154 -63.41 14.41 -21.91
C PRO A 154 -63.78 15.88 -21.61
#